data_AF-A0A1A8H262-F1
#
_entry.id   AF-A0A1A8H262-F1
#
_cell.length_a   1.000
_cell.length_b   1.000
_cell.length_c   1.000
_cell.angle_alpha   90.00
_cell.angle_beta   90.00
_cell.angle_gamma   90.00
#
_symmetry.space_group_name_H-M   'P 1'
#
loop_
_entity.id
_entity.type
_entity.pdbx_description
1 polymer ?
#
loop_
_entity_poly.entity_id
_entity_poly.type
_entity_poly.pdbx_seq_one_letter_code
_entity_poly.pdbx_strand_id
1 'polypeptide(L)'
;MPNSAGKRFKPTKYIPVSTAATLLVGSSTLFFVFTCPWLTKVISPAVPLYNGLVFLFVLANFSMATFMDPGIYPRADEDEDKDDDFRAPLYKNVEIKGIQVRMKWCATCHFYRPPRCSHCSVCDNCVEDF
;
A
#
# COMPACT_ATOMS: atom_id res chain seq x y z
N MET A 1 -6.82 20.70 -21.85
CA MET A 1 -8.03 19.88 -21.61
C MET A 1 -7.57 18.50 -21.14
N PRO A 2 -8.05 18.00 -19.99
CA PRO A 2 -7.42 16.88 -19.32
C PRO A 2 -7.71 15.59 -20.08
N ASN A 3 -6.65 14.92 -20.54
CA ASN A 3 -6.75 13.59 -21.12
C ASN A 3 -7.09 12.62 -19.98
N SER A 4 -8.38 12.33 -19.81
CA SER A 4 -8.87 11.27 -18.93
C SER A 4 -8.47 9.91 -19.52
N ALA A 5 -7.18 9.59 -19.42
CA ALA A 5 -6.71 8.23 -19.62
C ALA A 5 -7.30 7.41 -18.46
N GLY A 6 -8.41 6.72 -18.74
CA GLY A 6 -9.07 5.84 -17.79
C GLY A 6 -8.01 4.95 -17.13
N LYS A 7 -7.89 5.05 -15.79
CA LYS A 7 -6.90 4.29 -15.02
C LYS A 7 -7.07 2.81 -15.37
N ARG A 8 -6.14 2.26 -16.15
CA ARG A 8 -6.14 0.85 -16.54
C ARG A 8 -6.11 0.00 -15.27
N PHE A 9 -7.12 -0.83 -15.08
CA PHE A 9 -7.19 -1.75 -13.95
C PHE A 9 -5.93 -2.61 -13.94
N LYS A 10 -5.10 -2.48 -12.89
CA LYS A 10 -3.86 -3.27 -12.70
C LYS A 10 -4.18 -4.43 -11.75
N PRO A 11 -4.57 -5.61 -12.25
CA PRO A 11 -4.99 -6.74 -11.40
C PRO A 11 -3.89 -7.16 -10.42
N THR A 12 -2.62 -6.98 -10.79
CA THR A 12 -1.44 -7.25 -9.95
C THR A 12 -1.48 -6.55 -8.58
N LYS A 13 -2.17 -5.40 -8.46
CA LYS A 13 -2.36 -4.71 -7.17
C LYS A 13 -3.36 -5.43 -6.25
N TYR A 14 -4.39 -6.04 -6.83
CA TYR A 14 -5.54 -6.59 -6.11
C TYR A 14 -5.42 -8.08 -5.82
N ILE A 15 -4.62 -8.83 -6.60
CA ILE A 15 -4.36 -10.26 -6.40
C ILE A 15 -3.91 -10.59 -4.97
N PRO A 16 -2.87 -9.94 -4.39
CA PRO A 16 -2.41 -10.30 -3.05
C PRO A 16 -3.44 -9.99 -1.97
N VAL A 17 -4.09 -8.82 -2.05
CA VAL A 17 -5.13 -8.38 -1.10
C VAL A 17 -6.34 -9.31 -1.16
N SER A 18 -6.84 -9.62 -2.36
CA SER A 18 -7.98 -10.51 -2.53
C SER A 18 -7.68 -11.92 -2.03
N THR A 19 -6.49 -12.45 -2.32
CA THR A 19 -6.09 -13.79 -1.86
C THR A 19 -6.02 -13.84 -0.34
N ALA A 20 -5.38 -12.84 0.30
CA ALA A 20 -5.31 -12.75 1.75
C ALA A 20 -6.70 -12.64 2.40
N ALA A 21 -7.58 -11.81 1.83
CA ALA A 21 -8.95 -11.65 2.31
C ALA A 21 -9.75 -12.95 2.18
N THR A 22 -9.65 -13.65 1.05
CA THR A 22 -10.32 -14.94 0.83
C THR A 22 -9.84 -15.99 1.82
N LEU A 23 -8.53 -16.08 2.07
CA LEU A 23 -7.98 -17.04 3.03
C LEU A 23 -8.42 -16.70 4.46
N LEU A 24 -8.38 -15.43 4.85
CA LEU A 24 -8.74 -14.98 6.19
C LEU A 24 -10.23 -15.20 6.49
N VAL A 25 -11.11 -14.74 5.60
CA VAL A 25 -12.56 -14.87 5.77
C VAL A 25 -12.97 -16.32 5.60
N GLY A 26 -12.49 -16.98 4.55
CA GLY A 26 -12.84 -18.37 4.24
C GLY A 26 -12.46 -19.34 5.36
N SER A 27 -11.21 -19.28 5.85
CA SER A 27 -10.77 -20.16 6.95
C SER A 27 -11.55 -19.91 8.24
N SER A 28 -11.81 -18.64 8.58
CA SER A 28 -12.57 -18.27 9.77
C SER A 28 -14.02 -18.72 9.68
N THR A 29 -14.69 -18.50 8.54
CA THR A 29 -16.08 -18.95 8.31
C THR A 29 -16.18 -20.47 8.40
N LEU A 30 -15.26 -21.22 7.81
CA LEU A 30 -15.24 -22.69 7.92
C LEU A 30 -15.14 -23.14 9.38
N PHE A 31 -14.28 -22.51 10.17
CA PHE A 31 -14.15 -22.79 11.61
C PHE A 31 -15.45 -22.51 12.37
N PHE A 32 -16.11 -21.36 12.12
CA PHE A 32 -17.37 -21.02 12.76
C PHE A 32 -18.54 -21.93 12.36
N VAL A 33 -18.58 -22.40 11.11
CA VAL A 33 -19.65 -23.28 10.62
C VAL A 33 -19.48 -24.71 11.11
N PHE A 34 -18.27 -25.27 11.06
CA PHE A 34 -18.05 -26.69 11.35
C PHE A 34 -17.59 -26.97 12.78
N THR A 35 -16.73 -26.15 13.36
CA THR A 35 -16.09 -26.42 14.66
C THR A 35 -16.88 -25.79 15.82
N CYS A 36 -17.38 -24.56 15.67
CA CYS A 36 -18.07 -23.86 16.76
C CYS A 36 -19.37 -24.50 17.25
N PRO A 37 -20.21 -25.18 16.44
CA PRO A 37 -21.42 -25.84 16.95
C PRO A 37 -21.11 -26.95 17.96
N TRP A 38 -20.05 -27.72 17.72
CA TRP A 38 -19.57 -28.75 18.65
C TRP A 38 -18.93 -28.10 19.88
N LEU A 39 -18.07 -27.10 19.67
CA LEU A 39 -17.34 -26.42 20.74
C LEU A 39 -18.26 -25.72 21.75
N THR A 40 -19.33 -25.10 21.26
CA THR A 40 -20.37 -24.46 22.08
C THR A 40 -21.10 -25.46 22.97
N LYS A 41 -21.38 -26.67 22.46
CA LYS A 41 -22.17 -27.69 23.16
C LYS A 41 -21.34 -28.47 24.19
N VAL A 42 -20.06 -28.72 23.90
CA VAL A 42 -19.22 -29.61 24.72
C VAL A 42 -18.34 -28.86 25.71
N ILE A 43 -17.80 -27.70 25.31
CA ILE A 43 -16.81 -26.98 26.12
C ILE A 43 -17.43 -25.74 26.75
N SER A 44 -17.75 -24.73 25.94
CA SER A 44 -18.35 -23.49 26.42
C SER A 44 -18.69 -22.55 25.26
N PRO A 45 -19.81 -21.80 25.32
CA PRO A 45 -20.13 -20.72 24.38
C PRO A 45 -19.16 -19.54 24.43
N ALA A 46 -18.30 -19.44 25.45
CA ALA A 46 -17.33 -18.36 25.56
C ALA A 46 -16.23 -18.41 24.48
N VAL A 47 -15.88 -19.61 24.00
CA VAL A 47 -14.78 -19.79 23.05
C VAL A 47 -15.10 -19.20 21.66
N PRO A 48 -16.27 -19.47 21.05
CA PRO A 48 -16.68 -18.81 19.81
C PRO A 48 -16.81 -17.28 19.94
N LEU A 49 -17.26 -16.77 21.11
CA LEU A 49 -17.36 -15.33 21.35
C LEU A 49 -15.98 -14.66 21.32
N TYR A 50 -15.00 -15.22 22.03
CA TYR A 50 -13.63 -14.71 22.01
C TYR A 50 -13.02 -14.76 20.60
N ASN A 51 -13.20 -15.89 19.90
CA ASN A 51 -12.71 -16.03 18.53
C ASN A 51 -13.36 -15.00 17.58
N GLY A 52 -14.65 -14.71 17.77
CA GLY A 52 -15.36 -13.67 17.02
C GLY A 52 -14.78 -12.27 17.26
N LEU A 53 -14.49 -11.92 18.52
CA LEU A 53 -13.87 -10.63 18.86
C LEU A 53 -12.47 -10.49 18.25
N VAL A 54 -11.64 -11.54 18.36
CA VAL A 54 -10.30 -11.54 17.75
C VAL A 54 -10.40 -11.44 16.22
N PHE A 55 -11.31 -12.19 15.60
CA PHE A 55 -11.54 -12.13 14.15
C PHE A 55 -11.91 -10.72 13.69
N LEU A 56 -12.83 -10.04 14.39
CA LEU A 56 -13.20 -8.66 14.07
C LEU A 56 -12.01 -7.70 14.22
N PHE A 57 -11.20 -7.87 15.25
CA PHE A 57 -9.99 -7.07 15.43
C PHE A 57 -8.98 -7.28 14.30
N VAL A 58 -8.74 -8.53 13.87
CA VAL A 58 -7.85 -8.82 12.74
C VAL A 58 -8.42 -8.24 11.45
N LEU A 59 -9.73 -8.39 11.20
CA LEU A 59 -10.39 -7.83 10.01
C LEU A 59 -10.27 -6.30 9.97
N ALA A 60 -10.44 -5.63 11.10
CA ALA A 60 -10.25 -4.18 11.22
C ALA A 60 -8.81 -3.77 10.86
N ASN A 61 -7.80 -4.41 11.46
CA ASN A 61 -6.40 -4.14 11.17
C ASN A 61 -6.04 -4.42 9.70
N PHE A 62 -6.54 -5.53 9.15
CA PHE A 62 -6.35 -5.86 7.73
C PHE A 62 -6.95 -4.79 6.82
N SER A 63 -8.17 -4.32 7.12
CA SER A 63 -8.82 -3.26 6.35
C SER A 63 -8.06 -1.94 6.43
N MET A 64 -7.59 -1.56 7.62
CA MET A 64 -6.80 -0.36 7.82
C MET A 64 -5.49 -0.43 7.02
N ALA A 65 -4.76 -1.55 7.13
CA ALA A 65 -3.53 -1.74 6.36
C ALA A 65 -3.75 -1.76 4.83
N THR A 66 -4.91 -2.22 4.38
CA THR A 66 -5.23 -2.32 2.94
C THR A 66 -5.65 -0.99 2.32
N PHE A 67 -6.39 -0.17 3.07
CA PHE A 67 -6.99 1.06 2.55
C PHE A 67 -6.28 2.33 2.99
N MET A 68 -5.30 2.26 3.89
CA MET A 68 -4.49 3.42 4.23
C MET A 68 -3.58 3.82 3.07
N ASP A 69 -3.52 5.13 2.82
CA ASP A 69 -2.61 5.71 1.85
C ASP A 69 -1.17 5.51 2.35
N PRO A 70 -0.28 4.87 1.56
CA PRO A 70 1.12 4.70 1.92
C PRO A 70 1.93 6.02 1.88
N GLY A 71 1.30 7.17 1.65
CA GLY A 71 1.98 8.46 1.53
C GLY A 71 2.44 8.71 0.10
N ILE A 72 1.51 8.68 -0.85
CA ILE A 72 1.79 8.92 -2.27
C ILE A 72 2.22 10.38 -2.50
N TYR A 73 3.41 10.56 -3.09
CA TYR A 73 3.83 11.86 -3.61
C TYR A 73 3.16 12.16 -4.96
N PRO A 74 2.64 13.38 -5.17
CA PRO A 74 2.13 13.79 -6.47
C PRO A 74 3.26 13.79 -7.51
N ARG A 75 2.91 13.43 -8.75
CA ARG A 75 3.85 13.51 -9.89
C ARG A 75 4.02 14.98 -10.27
N ALA A 76 5.22 15.38 -10.68
CA ALA A 76 5.45 16.73 -11.17
C ALA A 76 4.73 16.94 -12.51
N ASP A 77 4.23 18.16 -12.74
CA ASP A 77 3.65 18.55 -14.03
C ASP A 77 4.76 18.70 -15.09
N GLU A 78 4.51 18.18 -16.29
CA GLU A 78 5.47 18.16 -17.41
C GLU A 78 5.87 19.56 -17.91
N ASP A 79 5.19 20.61 -17.45
CA ASP A 79 5.39 21.98 -17.92
C ASP A 79 6.48 22.75 -17.15
N GLU A 80 7.03 22.22 -16.04
CA GLU A 80 8.20 22.83 -15.35
C GLU A 80 9.56 22.28 -15.84
N ASP A 81 9.59 21.19 -16.61
CA ASP A 81 10.83 20.49 -17.00
C ASP A 81 11.22 20.62 -18.49
N LYS A 82 10.46 21.38 -19.31
CA LYS A 82 10.73 21.53 -20.76
C LYS A 82 11.99 22.35 -21.09
N ASP A 83 12.57 23.05 -20.12
CA ASP A 83 13.80 23.84 -20.33
C ASP A 83 15.10 23.07 -19.98
N ASP A 84 15.00 21.89 -19.36
CA ASP A 84 16.15 21.06 -18.92
C ASP A 84 16.28 19.75 -19.74
N ASP A 85 16.01 19.82 -21.04
CA ASP A 85 16.03 18.70 -22.01
C ASP A 85 17.44 18.10 -22.29
N PHE A 86 18.41 18.34 -21.40
CA PHE A 86 19.73 17.72 -21.42
C PHE A 86 19.96 16.91 -20.14
N ARG A 87 19.31 15.73 -20.08
CA ARG A 87 19.59 14.66 -19.08
C ARG A 87 19.85 15.21 -17.67
N ALA A 88 18.78 15.58 -16.95
CA ALA A 88 18.85 15.84 -15.52
C ALA A 88 19.77 14.78 -14.84
N PRO A 89 20.89 15.19 -14.21
CA PRO A 89 21.87 14.24 -13.69
C PRO A 89 21.20 13.28 -12.72
N LEU A 90 21.51 11.98 -12.82
CA LEU A 90 20.89 10.91 -12.00
C LEU A 90 20.94 11.19 -10.49
N TYR A 91 21.85 12.08 -10.08
CA TYR A 91 22.06 12.48 -8.70
C TYR A 91 22.20 14.00 -8.55
N LYS A 92 21.36 14.58 -7.69
CA LYS A 92 21.51 15.95 -7.21
C LYS A 92 21.94 15.89 -5.75
N ASN A 93 23.10 16.46 -5.44
CA ASN A 93 23.53 16.63 -4.06
C ASN A 93 22.91 17.92 -3.54
N VAL A 94 22.07 17.81 -2.52
CA VAL A 94 21.46 18.96 -1.85
C VAL A 94 21.93 18.94 -0.40
N GLU A 95 22.38 20.08 0.09
CA GLU A 95 22.71 20.25 1.49
C GLU A 95 21.43 20.56 2.27
N ILE A 96 21.04 19.66 3.16
CA ILE A 96 19.86 19.81 4.02
C ILE A 96 20.38 19.85 5.46
N LYS A 97 20.28 21.00 6.13
CA LYS A 97 20.72 21.19 7.53
C LYS A 97 22.20 20.83 7.78
N GLY A 98 23.10 21.15 6.84
CA GLY A 98 24.54 20.87 6.99
C GLY A 98 24.98 19.45 6.61
N ILE A 99 24.06 18.59 6.17
CA ILE A 99 24.35 17.23 5.71
C ILE A 99 24.14 17.18 4.19
N GLN A 100 25.15 16.75 3.44
CA GLN A 100 25.00 16.51 2.00
C GLN A 100 24.26 15.19 1.77
N VAL A 101 23.04 15.30 1.22
CA VAL A 101 22.23 14.12 0.87
C VAL A 101 22.13 14.01 -0.64
N ARG A 102 22.41 12.81 -1.13
CA ARG A 102 22.36 12.47 -2.55
C ARG A 102 20.94 12.04 -2.94
N MET A 103 20.22 12.92 -3.62
CA MET A 103 18.87 12.64 -4.13
C MET A 103 18.94 11.90 -5.47
N LYS A 104 18.02 10.96 -5.71
CA LYS A 104 17.94 10.18 -6.95
C LYS A 104 16.73 10.61 -7.78
N TRP A 105 16.92 10.81 -9.08
CA TRP A 105 15.83 11.08 -10.01
C TRP A 105 14.87 9.87 -10.15
N CYS A 106 13.58 10.14 -10.29
CA CYS A 106 12.56 9.14 -10.64
C CYS A 106 12.01 9.44 -12.05
N ALA A 107 12.35 8.62 -13.04
CA ALA A 107 11.92 8.83 -14.42
C ALA A 107 10.41 8.68 -14.63
N THR A 108 9.71 7.95 -13.77
CA THR A 108 8.26 7.73 -13.88
C THR A 108 7.43 8.86 -13.24
N CYS A 109 7.97 9.51 -12.20
CA CYS A 109 7.26 10.54 -11.45
C CYS A 109 7.78 11.95 -11.70
N HIS A 110 8.88 12.09 -12.46
CA HIS A 110 9.48 13.35 -12.90
C HIS A 110 9.92 14.28 -11.76
N PHE A 111 10.54 13.73 -10.71
CA PHE A 111 11.14 14.56 -9.66
C PHE A 111 12.32 13.86 -8.96
N TYR A 112 13.13 14.65 -8.25
CA TYR A 112 14.18 14.14 -7.36
C TYR A 112 13.56 13.63 -6.06
N ARG A 113 13.75 12.35 -5.75
CA ARG A 113 13.18 11.70 -4.57
C ARG A 113 13.78 12.25 -3.27
N PRO A 114 12.97 12.77 -2.32
CA PRO A 114 13.40 13.13 -0.98
C PRO A 114 14.04 11.95 -0.22
N PRO A 115 14.81 12.22 0.83
CA PRO A 115 15.28 11.17 1.74
C PRO A 115 14.08 10.37 2.26
N ARG A 116 14.18 9.04 2.24
CA ARG A 116 13.11 8.07 2.59
C ARG A 116 11.99 7.89 1.55
N CYS A 117 12.09 8.46 0.35
CA CYS A 117 11.11 8.20 -0.72
C CYS A 117 11.57 7.07 -1.66
N SER A 118 10.70 6.07 -1.85
CA SER A 118 10.92 4.90 -2.71
C SER A 118 9.88 4.86 -3.83
N HIS A 119 10.29 4.49 -5.05
CA HIS A 119 9.33 4.25 -6.14
C HIS A 119 8.79 2.82 -6.01
N CYS A 120 7.49 2.68 -5.76
CA CYS A 120 6.84 1.38 -5.71
C CYS A 120 6.34 1.02 -7.11
N SER A 121 6.93 0.00 -7.74
CA SER A 121 6.54 -0.47 -9.07
C SER A 121 5.12 -1.03 -9.11
N VAL A 122 4.64 -1.57 -7.97
CA VAL A 122 3.27 -2.07 -7.83
C VAL A 122 2.30 -0.90 -7.85
N CYS A 123 2.49 0.10 -6.98
CA CYS A 123 1.65 1.30 -6.89
C CYS A 123 1.80 2.23 -8.10
N ASP A 124 2.94 2.15 -8.78
CA ASP A 124 3.36 3.03 -9.88
C ASP A 124 3.49 4.49 -9.45
N ASN A 125 3.86 4.69 -8.18
CA ASN A 125 4.01 6.00 -7.58
C ASN A 125 5.19 5.98 -6.59
N CYS A 126 5.79 7.15 -6.40
CA CYS A 126 6.71 7.40 -5.30
C CYS A 126 5.92 7.49 -3.99
N VAL A 127 6.38 6.77 -2.96
CA VAL A 127 5.78 6.73 -1.62
C VAL A 127 6.83 7.04 -0.57
N GLU A 128 6.42 7.60 0.57
CA GLU A 128 7.29 7.77 1.74
C GLU A 128 7.41 6.44 2.50
N ASP A 129 8.64 5.95 2.69
CA ASP A 129 8.92 4.92 3.70
C ASP A 129 9.01 5.65 5.06
N PHE A 130 8.01 5.41 5.93
CA PHE A 130 8.00 5.88 7.33
C PHE A 130 8.80 4.96 8.24
#